data_AF-X0TMJ8-F1
#
_entry.id   AF-X0TMJ8-F1
#
_cell.length_a   1.000
_cell.length_b   1.000
_cell.length_c   1.000
_cell.angle_alpha   90.00
_cell.angle_beta   90.00
_cell.angle_gamma   90.00
#
_symmetry.space_group_name_H-M   'P 1'
#
loop_
_entity.id
_entity.type
_entity.pdbx_description
1 polymer ?
#
loop_
_entity_poly.entity_id
_entity_poly.type
_entity_poly.pdbx_seq_one_letter_code
_entity_poly.pdbx_strand_id
1 'polypeptide(L)' 'MNILKTSKVKERFHQADLQITVGALVLLEGIVSRQVDQWVNNTKEGNVKRLTEHLVWVALGRNNL' A
#
# COMPACT_ATOMS: atom_id res chain seq x y z
N MET A 1 5.85 10.02 -5.30
CA MET A 1 5.45 8.91 -6.20
C MET A 1 3.94 8.75 -6.04
N ASN A 2 3.14 8.94 -7.08
CA ASN A 2 1.68 8.75 -6.96
C ASN A 2 1.36 7.26 -7.01
N ILE A 3 1.19 6.64 -5.84
CA ILE A 3 0.96 5.19 -5.73
C ILE A 3 -0.49 4.86 -6.08
N LEU A 4 -1.41 5.78 -5.77
CA LEU A 4 -2.83 5.62 -6.01
C LEU A 4 -3.28 6.41 -7.24
N LYS A 5 -4.15 5.81 -8.05
CA LYS A 5 -4.90 6.54 -9.09
C LYS A 5 -6.09 7.23 -8.44
N THR A 6 -5.95 8.52 -8.15
CA THR A 6 -6.97 9.34 -7.48
C THR A 6 -8.37 9.21 -8.09
N SER A 7 -8.47 9.14 -9.42
CA SER A 7 -9.74 8.94 -10.13
C SER A 7 -10.45 7.64 -9.74
N LYS A 8 -9.72 6.52 -9.64
CA LYS A 8 -10.27 5.22 -9.24
C LYS A 8 -10.74 5.21 -7.80
N VAL A 9 -10.02 5.89 -6.91
CA VAL A 9 -10.43 6.01 -5.51
C VAL A 9 -11.72 6.82 -5.41
N LYS A 10 -11.80 7.98 -6.08
CA LYS A 10 -13.03 8.79 -6.13
C LYS A 10 -14.21 8.01 -6.70
N GLU A 11 -13.98 7.26 -7.79
CA GLU A 11 -15.01 6.42 -8.41
C GLU A 11 -15.53 5.35 -7.43
N ARG A 12 -14.65 4.67 -6.69
CA ARG A 12 -15.02 3.68 -5.66
C ARG A 12 -15.89 4.29 -4.55
N PHE A 13 -15.55 5.49 -4.08
CA PHE A 13 -16.38 6.19 -3.09
C PHE A 13 -17.73 6.57 -3.68
N HIS A 14 -17.75 7.10 -4.91
CA HIS A 14 -18.99 7.47 -5.58
C HIS A 14 -19.92 6.28 -5.84
N GLN A 15 -19.39 5.12 -6.23
CA GLN A 15 -20.14 3.87 -6.41
C GLN A 15 -20.76 3.35 -5.10
N ALA A 16 -20.26 3.80 -3.95
CA ALA A 16 -20.82 3.51 -2.63
C ALA A 16 -21.71 4.65 -2.10
N ASP A 17 -22.10 5.60 -2.95
CA ASP A 17 -22.84 6.82 -2.60
C ASP A 17 -22.12 7.70 -1.56
N LEU A 18 -20.78 7.65 -1.55
CA LEU A 18 -19.92 8.44 -0.66
C LEU A 18 -19.09 9.45 -1.44
N GLN A 19 -18.67 10.53 -0.76
CA GLN A 19 -17.70 11.48 -1.27
C GLN A 19 -16.41 11.39 -0.46
N ILE A 20 -15.28 11.61 -1.12
CA ILE A 20 -13.97 11.71 -0.48
C ILE A 20 -13.32 13.05 -0.80
N THR A 21 -12.88 13.75 0.25
CA THR A 21 -12.21 15.04 0.11
C THR A 21 -10.78 14.87 -0.39
N VAL A 22 -10.22 15.93 -0.97
CA VAL A 22 -8.81 15.94 -1.39
C VAL A 22 -7.86 15.69 -0.21
N GLY A 23 -8.15 16.28 0.96
CA GLY A 23 -7.35 16.04 2.17
C GLY A 23 -7.34 14.57 2.61
N ALA A 24 -8.51 13.91 2.59
CA ALA A 24 -8.60 12.48 2.91
C ALA A 24 -7.84 11.60 1.90
N LEU A 25 -7.84 11.97 0.61
CA LEU A 25 -7.06 11.29 -0.43
C LEU A 25 -5.55 11.39 -0.16
N VAL A 26 -5.05 12.57 0.24
CA VAL A 26 -3.64 12.76 0.59
C VAL A 26 -3.24 11.90 1.80
N LEU A 27 -4.10 11.84 2.82
CA LEU A 27 -3.86 10.99 3.99
C LEU A 27 -3.84 9.50 3.61
N LEU A 28 -4.79 9.05 2.78
CA LEU A 28 -4.84 7.67 2.29
C LEU A 28 -3.58 7.31 1.50
N GLU A 29 -3.10 8.20 0.64
CA GLU A 29 -1.86 8.02 -0.10
C GLU A 29 -0.66 7.89 0.84
N GLY A 30 -0.58 8.74 1.88
CA GLY A 30 0.45 8.64 2.91
C GLY A 30 0.41 7.33 3.71
N ILE A 31 -0.78 6.75 3.93
CA ILE A 31 -0.91 5.42 4.55
C ILE A 31 -0.36 4.34 3.63
N VAL A 32 -0.77 4.35 2.35
CA VAL A 32 -0.33 3.36 1.37
C VAL A 32 1.19 3.45 1.13
N SER A 33 1.75 4.66 1.05
CA SER A 33 3.19 4.84 0.92
C SER A 33 3.95 4.22 2.08
N ARG A 34 3.56 4.52 3.33
CA ARG A 34 4.19 3.91 4.52
C ARG A 34 4.10 2.38 4.50
N GLN A 35 2.99 1.82 4.02
CA GLN A 35 2.84 0.37 3.91
C GLN A 35 3.79 -0.23 2.87
N VAL A 36 3.96 0.43 1.72
CA VAL A 36 4.93 0.03 0.69
C VAL A 36 6.35 0.14 1.21
N ASP A 37 6.69 1.22 1.90
CA ASP A 37 8.02 1.41 2.49
C ASP A 37 8.35 0.30 3.50
N GLN A 38 7.38 -0.08 4.33
CA GLN A 38 7.52 -1.23 5.24
C GLN A 38 7.77 -2.53 4.46
N TRP A 39 7.03 -2.78 3.38
CA TRP A 39 7.21 -3.98 2.56
C TRP A 39 8.60 -4.02 1.93
N VAL A 40 9.08 -2.89 1.42
CA VAL A 40 10.42 -2.76 0.84
C VAL A 40 11.48 -3.08 1.89
N ASN A 41 11.36 -2.51 3.08
CA ASN A 41 12.31 -2.73 4.17
C ASN A 41 12.34 -4.21 4.59
N ASN A 42 11.17 -4.80 4.86
CA ASN A 42 11.08 -6.20 5.27
C ASN A 42 11.59 -7.17 4.18
N THR A 43 11.29 -6.88 2.92
CA THR A 43 11.78 -7.67 1.78
C THR A 43 13.30 -7.60 1.67
N LYS A 44 13.87 -6.42 1.89
CA LYS A 44 15.33 -6.19 1.91
C LYS A 44 15.99 -6.93 3.09
N GLU A 45 15.41 -6.83 4.29
CA GLU A 45 15.90 -7.53 5.49
C GLU A 45 15.81 -9.06 5.34
N GLY A 46 14.75 -9.56 4.72
CA GLY A 46 14.59 -10.98 4.39
C GLY A 46 15.47 -11.48 3.23
N ASN A 47 16.38 -10.65 2.70
CA ASN A 47 17.26 -10.96 1.57
C ASN A 47 16.50 -11.45 0.30
N VAL A 48 15.28 -10.97 0.11
CA VAL A 48 14.45 -11.33 -1.05
C VAL A 48 14.69 -10.31 -2.17
N LYS A 49 15.37 -10.73 -3.25
CA LYS A 49 15.64 -9.85 -4.40
C LYS A 49 14.42 -9.58 -5.28
N ARG A 50 13.45 -10.50 -5.28
CA ARG A 50 12.19 -10.39 -6.02
C ARG A 50 11.06 -10.86 -5.13
N LEU A 51 10.17 -9.94 -4.75
CA LEU A 51 8.96 -10.28 -4.02
C LEU A 51 7.97 -10.96 -4.97
N THR A 52 7.70 -12.24 -4.74
CA THR A 52 6.65 -13.02 -5.40
C THR A 52 5.48 -13.22 -4.43
N GLU A 53 4.33 -13.64 -4.93
CA GLU A 53 3.14 -13.98 -4.16
C GLU A 53 3.42 -15.03 -3.07
N HIS A 54 4.30 -16.00 -3.33
CA HIS A 54 4.71 -17.01 -2.36
C HIS A 54 5.61 -16.45 -1.23
N LEU A 55 6.21 -15.28 -1.43
CA LEU A 55 7.12 -14.62 -0.49
C LEU A 55 6.51 -13.38 0.17
N VAL A 56 5.22 -13.07 -0.09
CA VAL A 56 4.51 -11.92 0.49
C VAL A 56 4.59 -11.88 2.02
N TRP A 57 4.63 -13.04 2.67
CA TRP A 57 4.76 -13.14 4.13
C TRP A 57 6.05 -12.49 4.67
N VAL A 58 7.13 -12.47 3.88
CA VAL A 58 8.38 -11.76 4.21
C VAL A 58 8.12 -10.26 4.24
N ALA A 59 7.48 -9.71 3.19
CA ALA A 59 7.14 -8.29 3.12
C ALA A 59 6.17 -7.85 4.24
N LEU A 60 5.30 -8.75 4.68
CA LEU A 60 4.40 -8.53 5.82
C LEU A 60 5.12 -8.54 7.19
N GLY A 61 6.42 -8.85 7.24
CA GLY A 61 7.20 -8.86 8.47
C GLY A 61 6.97 -10.10 9.35
N ARG A 62 6.40 -11.18 8.81
CA ARG A 62 6.18 -12.44 9.54
C ARG A 62 7.40 -13.39 9.50
N ASN A 63 8.61 -12.84 9.50
CA ASN A 63 9.86 -13.63 9.61
C ASN A 63 10.21 -14.02 11.06
N ASN A 64 9.37 -13.72 12.05
CA ASN A 64 9.59 -14.08 13.46
C ASN A 64 8.78 -15.33 13.88
N LEU A 65 8.87 -16.41 13.12
CA LEU A 65 8.45 -17.76 13.58
C LEU A 65 9.66 -18.59 13.94
#